data_AF-A0A2V6FMK9-F1
#
_entry.id   AF-A0A2V6FMK9-F1
#
_cell.length_a   1.000
_cell.length_b   1.000
_cell.length_c   1.000
_cell.angle_alpha   90.00
_cell.angle_beta   90.00
_cell.angle_gamma   90.00
#
_symmetry.space_group_name_H-M   'P 1'
#
loop_
_entity.id
_entity.type
_entity.pdbx_description
1 polymer ?
#
loop_
_entity_poly.entity_id
_entity_poly.type
_entity_poly.pdbx_seq_one_letter_code
_entity_poly.pdbx_strand_id
1 'polypeptide(L)'
;MNKLVRGLGAFVWVVSLTCTVIGQSGKAIYENDFEKTGLNKVPDDFLVLDGQFAVREEGGNRFLELPGAPLDTFGVLFGPTEKEGVVVSGRIFGTGKGRRYPTFALGLNGQGTSAYKLQVTPAKKALELFKGDEVKASVPYEWNSGAWTRLRLQVRKVKEGEWRVEGKVWTDKEPSAWMVSVDEKEQPVAGRASIWGSPYATTPIRFDDLLVISAKEKP
;
A
#
# COMPACT_ATOMS: atom_id res chain seq x y z
N MET A 1 -49.74 3.00 55.45
CA MET A 1 -50.01 2.46 54.09
C MET A 1 -49.33 3.36 53.07
N ASN A 2 -48.72 2.75 52.04
CA ASN A 2 -47.91 3.32 50.94
C ASN A 2 -46.42 3.57 51.26
N LYS A 3 -45.53 2.60 50.97
CA LYS A 3 -44.83 2.26 49.69
C LYS A 3 -43.44 2.94 49.66
N LEU A 4 -42.36 2.17 49.89
CA LEU A 4 -41.38 1.70 48.87
C LEU A 4 -40.92 2.84 47.94
N VAL A 5 -39.62 3.17 47.85
CA VAL A 5 -38.69 2.57 46.88
C VAL A 5 -37.22 2.81 47.31
N ARG A 6 -36.43 1.73 47.25
CA ARG A 6 -34.95 1.73 47.29
C ARG A 6 -34.41 2.07 45.89
N GLY A 7 -33.44 2.96 45.81
CA GLY A 7 -32.63 3.19 44.59
C GLY A 7 -31.15 3.00 44.91
N LEU A 8 -30.60 1.85 44.51
CA LEU A 8 -29.18 1.51 44.58
C LEU A 8 -28.53 2.03 43.28
N GLY A 9 -27.69 3.06 43.37
CA GLY A 9 -26.97 3.61 42.22
C GLY A 9 -25.75 2.76 41.87
N ALA A 10 -25.73 2.22 40.65
CA ALA A 10 -24.71 1.34 40.10
C ALA A 10 -23.36 2.04 39.89
N PHE A 11 -22.28 1.36 40.30
CA PHE A 11 -20.90 1.75 40.01
C PHE A 11 -20.54 1.21 38.62
N VAL A 12 -20.49 2.07 37.61
CA VAL A 12 -20.07 1.72 36.24
C VAL A 12 -18.54 1.62 36.22
N TRP A 13 -18.03 0.40 36.07
CA TRP A 13 -16.63 0.17 35.70
C TRP A 13 -16.46 0.48 34.21
N VAL A 14 -15.78 1.59 33.90
CA VAL A 14 -15.31 1.88 32.54
C VAL A 14 -14.09 0.99 32.28
N VAL A 15 -14.29 -0.06 31.47
CA VAL A 15 -13.19 -0.82 30.89
C VAL A 15 -12.56 0.06 29.82
N SER A 16 -11.43 0.68 30.15
CA SER A 16 -10.63 1.45 29.20
C SER A 16 -10.00 0.50 28.19
N LEU A 17 -10.56 0.46 26.99
CA LEU A 17 -10.04 -0.30 25.85
C LEU A 17 -8.79 0.41 25.32
N THR A 18 -7.61 0.08 25.86
CA THR A 18 -6.34 0.54 25.30
C THR A 18 -6.11 -0.15 23.95
N CYS A 19 -6.40 0.57 22.87
CA CYS A 19 -6.04 0.17 21.52
C CYS A 19 -4.53 0.37 21.34
N THR A 20 -3.72 -0.65 21.60
CA THR A 20 -2.29 -0.62 21.28
C THR A 20 -2.14 -0.79 19.77
N VAL A 21 -2.25 0.31 19.02
CA VAL A 21 -1.84 0.36 17.62
C VAL A 21 -0.31 0.39 17.60
N ILE A 22 0.33 -0.77 17.46
CA ILE A 22 1.73 -0.81 17.03
C ILE A 22 1.73 -0.62 15.51
N GLY A 23 1.44 0.61 15.09
CA GLY A 23 1.64 1.09 13.74
C GLY A 23 2.94 1.88 13.74
N GLN A 24 3.85 1.55 12.84
CA GLN A 24 5.13 2.24 12.68
C GLN A 24 4.88 3.76 12.57
N SER A 25 5.24 4.50 13.63
CA SER A 25 4.96 5.91 13.78
C SER A 25 6.01 6.73 13.04
N GLY A 26 5.59 7.40 11.99
CA GLY A 26 6.41 8.40 11.32
C GLY A 26 5.53 9.56 10.86
N LYS A 27 6.16 10.67 10.51
CA LYS A 27 5.45 11.85 10.01
C LYS A 27 4.97 11.55 8.60
N ALA A 28 3.66 11.67 8.36
CA ALA A 28 3.13 11.68 7.01
C ALA A 28 3.76 12.84 6.22
N ILE A 29 4.39 12.50 5.10
CA ILE A 29 5.01 13.46 4.18
C ILE A 29 4.23 13.56 2.86
N TYR A 30 3.24 12.69 2.67
CA TYR A 30 2.31 12.71 1.56
C TYR A 30 1.08 11.85 1.86
N GLU A 31 -0.11 12.33 1.50
CA GLU A 31 -1.40 11.62 1.61
C GLU A 31 -2.28 11.95 0.41
N ASN A 32 -2.96 10.93 -0.15
CA ASN A 32 -3.97 11.12 -1.19
C ASN A 32 -5.02 10.00 -1.16
N ASP A 33 -6.26 10.39 -0.92
CA ASP A 33 -7.50 9.59 -0.91
C ASP A 33 -8.36 9.86 -2.15
N PHE A 34 -7.84 10.63 -3.11
CA PHE A 34 -8.48 11.01 -4.38
C PHE A 34 -9.75 11.88 -4.27
N GLU A 35 -10.24 12.18 -3.07
CA GLU A 35 -11.47 12.95 -2.85
C GLU A 35 -11.38 14.40 -3.39
N LYS A 36 -10.18 14.97 -3.35
CA LYS A 36 -9.90 16.32 -3.87
C LYS A 36 -9.71 16.39 -5.38
N THR A 37 -9.56 15.24 -6.04
CA THR A 37 -9.30 15.18 -7.48
C THR A 37 -10.63 15.02 -8.22
N GLY A 38 -10.78 15.77 -9.31
CA GLY A 38 -11.98 15.67 -10.15
C GLY A 38 -12.08 14.32 -10.87
N LEU A 39 -13.30 13.86 -11.11
CA LEU A 39 -13.54 12.63 -11.89
C LEU A 39 -12.91 12.73 -13.29
N ASN A 40 -12.46 11.59 -13.81
CA ASN A 40 -11.74 11.47 -15.09
C ASN A 40 -10.38 12.17 -15.14
N LYS A 41 -9.82 12.60 -13.99
CA LYS A 41 -8.49 13.22 -13.91
C LYS A 41 -7.53 12.36 -13.11
N VAL A 42 -6.25 12.65 -13.23
CA VAL A 42 -5.20 12.19 -12.32
C VAL A 42 -4.81 13.39 -11.44
N PRO A 43 -4.41 13.21 -10.16
CA PRO A 43 -3.94 14.33 -9.36
C PRO A 43 -2.74 15.02 -10.01
N ASP A 44 -2.68 16.35 -9.95
CA ASP A 44 -1.70 17.15 -10.70
C ASP A 44 -0.24 16.87 -10.31
N ASP A 45 -0.01 16.34 -9.10
CA ASP A 45 1.31 16.00 -8.61
C ASP A 45 1.79 14.61 -9.06
N PHE A 46 0.97 13.81 -9.73
CA PHE A 46 1.33 12.47 -10.17
C PHE A 46 2.12 12.55 -11.49
N LEU A 47 3.12 11.67 -11.63
CA LEU A 47 3.79 11.44 -12.90
C LEU A 47 3.35 10.09 -13.46
N VAL A 48 2.41 10.12 -14.41
CA VAL A 48 1.96 8.92 -15.12
C VAL A 48 3.08 8.45 -16.05
N LEU A 49 3.55 7.22 -15.86
CA LEU A 49 4.59 6.63 -16.70
C LEU A 49 4.00 6.08 -17.98
N ASP A 50 2.89 5.36 -17.83
CA ASP A 50 2.02 4.88 -18.89
C ASP A 50 0.68 4.45 -18.26
N GLY A 51 -0.34 4.22 -19.08
CA GLY A 51 -1.65 3.74 -18.67
C GLY A 51 -2.69 4.86 -18.52
N GLN A 52 -3.94 4.52 -18.78
CA GLN A 52 -5.08 5.45 -18.77
C GLN A 52 -5.65 5.60 -17.35
N PHE A 53 -4.80 5.98 -16.39
CA PHE A 53 -5.23 6.21 -15.01
C PHE A 53 -6.24 7.36 -14.94
N ALA A 54 -7.29 7.19 -14.13
CA ALA A 54 -8.27 8.24 -13.89
C ALA A 54 -9.00 8.04 -12.56
N VAL A 55 -9.33 9.13 -11.87
CA VAL A 55 -10.17 9.09 -10.69
C VAL A 55 -11.60 8.73 -11.09
N ARG A 56 -12.14 7.72 -10.43
CA ARG A 56 -13.51 7.20 -10.56
C ARG A 56 -14.19 7.23 -9.21
N GLU A 57 -15.50 6.98 -9.21
CA GLU A 57 -16.32 6.95 -8.01
C GLU A 57 -17.25 5.73 -8.06
N GLU A 58 -17.31 4.99 -6.97
CA GLU A 58 -18.26 3.88 -6.77
C GLU A 58 -18.68 3.85 -5.31
N GLY A 59 -19.98 3.74 -5.05
CA GLY A 59 -20.50 3.69 -3.68
C GLY A 59 -20.16 4.93 -2.83
N GLY A 60 -19.93 6.09 -3.47
CA GLY A 60 -19.56 7.33 -2.80
C GLY A 60 -18.10 7.45 -2.37
N ASN A 61 -17.22 6.51 -2.76
CA ASN A 61 -15.79 6.57 -2.51
C ASN A 61 -15.05 6.83 -3.83
N ARG A 62 -14.13 7.80 -3.86
CA ARG A 62 -13.25 8.03 -5.01
C ARG A 62 -11.98 7.20 -4.92
N PHE A 63 -11.46 6.82 -6.07
CA PHE A 63 -10.23 6.04 -6.20
C PHE A 63 -9.60 6.28 -7.56
N LEU A 64 -8.29 6.04 -7.67
CA LEU A 64 -7.62 6.01 -8.96
C LEU A 64 -7.86 4.64 -9.61
N GLU A 65 -8.37 4.63 -10.84
CA GLU A 65 -8.60 3.41 -11.61
C GLU A 65 -7.60 3.31 -12.77
N LEU A 66 -7.01 2.14 -12.92
CA LEU A 66 -6.37 1.67 -14.15
C LEU A 66 -7.36 0.75 -14.89
N PRO A 67 -7.74 1.04 -16.15
CA PRO A 67 -8.71 0.23 -16.87
C PRO A 67 -8.22 -1.18 -17.17
N GLY A 68 -9.17 -2.06 -17.50
CA GLY A 68 -8.91 -3.47 -17.83
C GLY A 68 -8.20 -3.73 -19.17
N ALA A 69 -7.91 -2.67 -19.95
CA ALA A 69 -7.27 -2.72 -21.24
C ALA A 69 -6.55 -1.38 -21.53
N PRO A 70 -5.47 -1.34 -22.33
CA PRO A 70 -4.79 -2.50 -22.93
C PRO A 70 -4.09 -3.40 -21.90
N LEU A 71 -3.57 -4.53 -22.35
CA LEU A 71 -2.86 -5.49 -21.49
C LEU A 71 -1.36 -5.22 -21.53
N ASP A 72 -0.87 -4.53 -20.52
CA ASP A 72 0.55 -4.28 -20.27
C ASP A 72 0.78 -4.04 -18.77
N THR A 73 1.98 -3.61 -18.39
CA THR A 73 2.32 -3.14 -17.04
C THR A 73 2.37 -1.61 -17.02
N PHE A 74 1.48 -1.01 -16.24
CA PHE A 74 1.35 0.44 -16.13
C PHE A 74 1.74 0.92 -14.74
N GLY A 75 2.16 2.18 -14.64
CA GLY A 75 2.62 2.75 -13.39
C GLY A 75 2.50 4.25 -13.30
N VAL A 76 2.44 4.74 -12.07
CA VAL A 76 2.43 6.17 -11.76
C VAL A 76 3.27 6.44 -10.52
N LEU A 77 4.03 7.54 -10.55
CA LEU A 77 4.83 8.01 -9.43
C LEU A 77 4.09 9.12 -8.67
N PHE A 78 4.19 9.13 -7.34
CA PHE A 78 3.52 10.11 -6.48
C PHE A 78 4.37 10.46 -5.25
N GLY A 79 3.99 11.54 -4.56
CA GLY A 79 4.68 11.99 -3.35
C GLY A 79 6.11 12.53 -3.57
N PRO A 80 6.83 12.84 -2.49
CA PRO A 80 8.17 13.42 -2.56
C PRO A 80 9.23 12.41 -3.02
N THR A 81 10.37 12.93 -3.48
CA THR A 81 11.56 12.14 -3.79
C THR A 81 12.32 11.84 -2.50
N GLU A 82 12.42 10.56 -2.15
CA GLU A 82 13.14 10.10 -0.96
C GLU A 82 14.14 9.00 -1.33
N LYS A 83 15.20 8.87 -0.55
CA LYS A 83 16.24 7.87 -0.75
C LYS A 83 16.05 6.65 0.13
N GLU A 84 15.84 6.89 1.41
CA GLU A 84 15.78 5.88 2.47
C GLU A 84 15.08 6.48 3.70
N GLY A 85 14.73 5.63 4.65
CA GLY A 85 13.96 6.05 5.82
C GLY A 85 12.56 6.46 5.41
N VAL A 86 11.97 5.74 4.45
CA VAL A 86 10.65 6.02 3.89
C VAL A 86 9.81 4.76 3.85
N VAL A 87 8.51 4.94 4.11
CA VAL A 87 7.49 3.90 4.05
C VAL A 87 6.41 4.37 3.10
N VAL A 88 5.97 3.51 2.18
CA VAL A 88 4.78 3.71 1.36
C VAL A 88 3.71 2.69 1.73
N SER A 89 2.46 3.14 1.78
CA SER A 89 1.29 2.27 1.86
C SER A 89 0.16 2.73 0.96
N GLY A 90 -0.74 1.80 0.67
CA GLY A 90 -1.96 2.04 -0.10
C GLY A 90 -2.82 0.79 -0.08
N ARG A 91 -4.09 0.94 -0.48
CA ARG A 91 -4.99 -0.19 -0.74
C ARG A 91 -5.22 -0.34 -2.23
N ILE A 92 -5.31 -1.59 -2.68
CA ILE A 92 -5.45 -1.95 -4.08
C ILE A 92 -6.59 -2.96 -4.20
N PHE A 93 -7.49 -2.73 -5.14
CA PHE A 93 -8.60 -3.63 -5.46
C PHE A 93 -8.45 -4.12 -6.90
N GLY A 94 -8.72 -5.40 -7.11
CA GLY A 94 -8.77 -6.00 -8.44
C GLY A 94 -9.65 -7.26 -8.41
N THR A 95 -9.98 -7.78 -9.59
CA THR A 95 -10.76 -9.01 -9.72
C THR A 95 -10.09 -9.98 -10.68
N GLY A 96 -10.05 -11.25 -10.33
CA GLY A 96 -9.68 -12.31 -11.27
C GLY A 96 -10.82 -12.63 -12.23
N LYS A 97 -10.49 -13.23 -13.38
CA LYS A 97 -11.48 -13.71 -14.36
C LYS A 97 -11.09 -15.10 -14.88
N GLY A 98 -11.71 -16.14 -14.30
CA GLY A 98 -11.31 -17.53 -14.55
C GLY A 98 -9.87 -17.76 -14.09
N ARG A 99 -8.99 -18.21 -15.00
CA ARG A 99 -7.56 -18.42 -14.72
C ARG A 99 -6.69 -17.18 -14.97
N ARG A 100 -7.30 -16.02 -15.25
CA ARG A 100 -6.58 -14.77 -15.46
C ARG A 100 -6.63 -13.93 -14.19
N TYR A 101 -5.49 -13.34 -13.85
CA TYR A 101 -5.30 -12.57 -12.63
C TYR A 101 -4.66 -11.23 -12.96
N PRO A 102 -5.04 -10.14 -12.27
CA PRO A 102 -4.23 -8.93 -12.30
C PRO A 102 -2.94 -9.15 -11.49
N THR A 103 -1.91 -8.35 -11.77
CA THR A 103 -0.81 -8.12 -10.82
C THR A 103 -0.84 -6.65 -10.40
N PHE A 104 -0.40 -6.37 -9.18
CA PHE A 104 -0.33 -5.00 -8.69
C PHE A 104 0.74 -4.84 -7.62
N ALA A 105 1.30 -3.64 -7.51
CA ALA A 105 2.41 -3.37 -6.60
C ALA A 105 2.39 -1.95 -6.02
N LEU A 106 3.05 -1.80 -4.87
CA LEU A 106 3.60 -0.54 -4.40
C LEU A 106 5.11 -0.53 -4.66
N GLY A 107 5.68 0.64 -4.91
CA GLY A 107 7.13 0.79 -5.05
C GLY A 107 7.69 2.03 -4.39
N LEU A 108 9.02 1.99 -4.21
CA LEU A 108 9.85 3.07 -3.69
C LEU A 108 11.05 3.26 -4.61
N ASN A 109 11.72 4.41 -4.47
CA ASN A 109 12.94 4.74 -5.20
C ASN A 109 12.73 4.88 -6.73
N GLY A 110 11.54 5.34 -7.14
CA GLY A 110 11.24 5.74 -8.51
C GLY A 110 10.83 4.57 -9.42
N GLN A 111 11.43 4.51 -10.61
CA GLN A 111 11.23 3.47 -11.62
C GLN A 111 12.59 2.96 -12.12
N GLY A 112 12.59 1.83 -12.83
CA GLY A 112 13.79 1.28 -13.45
C GLY A 112 14.55 0.31 -12.54
N THR A 113 15.79 0.01 -12.89
CA THR A 113 16.56 -1.13 -12.35
C THR A 113 16.91 -1.04 -10.87
N SER A 114 16.92 0.17 -10.29
CA SER A 114 17.21 0.39 -8.87
C SER A 114 15.97 0.57 -8.00
N ALA A 115 14.77 0.60 -8.60
CA ALA A 115 13.52 0.80 -7.87
C ALA A 115 13.07 -0.51 -7.19
N TYR A 116 12.50 -0.40 -5.99
CA TYR A 116 11.93 -1.55 -5.29
C TYR A 116 10.43 -1.62 -5.52
N LYS A 117 9.90 -2.83 -5.74
CA LYS A 117 8.45 -3.07 -5.84
C LYS A 117 8.04 -4.23 -4.94
N LEU A 118 7.02 -4.02 -4.12
CA LEU A 118 6.29 -5.07 -3.42
C LEU A 118 5.06 -5.44 -4.25
N GLN A 119 5.11 -6.60 -4.90
CA GLN A 119 4.09 -7.04 -5.85
C GLN A 119 3.30 -8.23 -5.32
N VAL A 120 1.99 -8.16 -5.46
CA VAL A 120 1.11 -9.33 -5.35
C VAL A 120 1.00 -9.96 -6.74
N THR A 121 1.36 -11.24 -6.83
CA THR A 121 1.31 -12.03 -8.08
C THR A 121 0.37 -13.23 -7.89
N PRO A 122 -0.95 -13.06 -8.06
CA PRO A 122 -1.93 -14.11 -7.74
C PRO A 122 -1.75 -15.38 -8.58
N ALA A 123 -1.33 -15.25 -9.84
CA ALA A 123 -1.05 -16.41 -10.70
C ALA A 123 0.05 -17.33 -10.14
N LYS A 124 0.97 -16.78 -9.33
CA LYS A 124 2.02 -17.52 -8.62
C LYS A 124 1.68 -17.84 -7.17
N LYS A 125 0.54 -17.35 -6.67
CA LYS A 125 0.20 -17.36 -5.23
C LYS A 125 1.33 -16.80 -4.36
N ALA A 126 1.86 -15.64 -4.75
CA ALA A 126 3.06 -15.07 -4.12
C ALA A 126 2.94 -13.57 -3.83
N LEU A 127 3.61 -13.17 -2.76
CA LEU A 127 4.06 -11.80 -2.50
C LEU A 127 5.55 -11.74 -2.83
N GLU A 128 5.93 -10.87 -3.76
CA GLU A 128 7.28 -10.78 -4.30
C GLU A 128 7.87 -9.38 -4.04
N LEU A 129 9.14 -9.33 -3.63
CA LEU A 129 9.93 -8.11 -3.54
C LEU A 129 10.89 -8.07 -4.72
N PHE A 130 10.73 -7.06 -5.57
CA PHE A 130 11.57 -6.83 -6.75
C PHE A 130 12.57 -5.71 -6.51
N LYS A 131 13.71 -5.78 -7.19
CA LYS A 131 14.58 -4.65 -7.52
C LYS A 131 14.71 -4.58 -9.03
N GLY A 132 14.17 -3.53 -9.65
CA GLY A 132 13.95 -3.50 -11.09
C GLY A 132 13.02 -4.63 -11.54
N ASP A 133 13.55 -5.53 -12.36
CA ASP A 133 12.85 -6.71 -12.88
C ASP A 133 13.27 -8.02 -12.18
N GLU A 134 14.21 -7.96 -11.24
CA GLU A 134 14.70 -9.13 -10.51
C GLU A 134 13.87 -9.35 -9.24
N VAL A 135 13.33 -10.56 -9.08
CA VAL A 135 12.73 -11.00 -7.81
C VAL A 135 13.84 -11.26 -6.80
N LYS A 136 13.92 -10.43 -5.76
CA LYS A 136 14.91 -10.55 -4.68
C LYS A 136 14.43 -11.45 -3.53
N ALA A 137 13.13 -11.47 -3.28
CA ALA A 137 12.52 -12.38 -2.32
C ALA A 137 11.06 -12.68 -2.70
N SER A 138 10.57 -13.85 -2.31
CA SER A 138 9.22 -14.30 -2.58
C SER A 138 8.71 -15.15 -1.43
N VAL A 139 7.47 -14.92 -1.00
CA VAL A 139 6.81 -15.73 0.03
C VAL A 139 5.41 -16.15 -0.45
N PRO A 140 4.89 -17.31 -0.02
CA PRO A 140 3.53 -17.72 -0.35
C PRO A 140 2.51 -16.69 0.13
N TYR A 141 1.59 -16.31 -0.75
CA TYR A 141 0.48 -15.42 -0.44
C TYR A 141 -0.70 -15.71 -1.37
N GLU A 142 -1.83 -16.11 -0.78
CA GLU A 142 -3.07 -16.29 -1.52
C GLU A 142 -3.90 -15.01 -1.48
N TRP A 143 -4.08 -14.40 -2.64
CA TRP A 143 -4.83 -13.15 -2.79
C TRP A 143 -6.34 -13.42 -2.95
N ASN A 144 -7.14 -12.61 -2.26
CA ASN A 144 -8.60 -12.63 -2.33
C ASN A 144 -9.12 -11.68 -3.43
N SER A 145 -9.62 -12.26 -4.52
CA SER A 145 -10.23 -11.51 -5.62
C SER A 145 -11.45 -10.71 -5.16
N GLY A 146 -11.58 -9.46 -5.62
CA GLY A 146 -12.73 -8.61 -5.31
C GLY A 146 -12.71 -8.05 -3.89
N ALA A 147 -11.55 -7.99 -3.24
CA ALA A 147 -11.36 -7.38 -1.94
C ALA A 147 -10.23 -6.33 -1.97
N TRP A 148 -10.42 -5.25 -1.22
CA TRP A 148 -9.37 -4.27 -0.98
C TRP A 148 -8.21 -4.92 -0.22
N THR A 149 -7.03 -4.86 -0.82
CA THR A 149 -5.80 -5.44 -0.31
C THR A 149 -4.84 -4.31 0.04
N ARG A 150 -4.44 -4.22 1.30
CA ARG A 150 -3.48 -3.21 1.78
C ARG A 150 -2.07 -3.74 1.63
N LEU A 151 -1.18 -2.88 1.12
CA LEU A 151 0.24 -3.15 1.02
C LEU A 151 1.00 -2.10 1.81
N ARG A 152 2.16 -2.49 2.35
CA ARG A 152 3.15 -1.56 2.90
C ARG A 152 4.54 -2.03 2.54
N LEU A 153 5.35 -1.10 2.03
CA LEU A 153 6.75 -1.30 1.67
C LEU A 153 7.61 -0.24 2.37
N GLN A 154 8.76 -0.64 2.89
CA GLN A 154 9.74 0.29 3.46
C GLN A 154 11.14 0.06 2.90
N VAL A 155 11.90 1.15 2.83
CA VAL A 155 13.36 1.14 2.66
C VAL A 155 13.95 1.90 3.82
N ARG A 156 14.70 1.21 4.68
CA ARG A 156 15.32 1.80 5.86
C ARG A 156 16.82 1.53 5.90
N LYS A 157 17.58 2.50 6.39
CA LYS A 157 18.98 2.29 6.76
C LYS A 157 19.04 1.47 8.04
N VAL A 158 19.86 0.43 8.06
CA VAL A 158 20.13 -0.38 9.25
C VAL A 158 21.34 0.18 9.98
N LYS A 159 22.42 0.44 9.22
CA LYS A 159 23.65 1.13 9.66
C LYS A 159 24.38 1.63 8.42
N GLU A 160 25.58 2.19 8.58
CA GLU A 160 26.38 2.65 7.44
C GLU A 160 26.63 1.52 6.44
N GLY A 161 26.34 1.78 5.15
CA GLY A 161 26.49 0.79 4.07
C GLY A 161 25.51 -0.39 4.09
N GLU A 162 24.52 -0.41 4.99
CA GLU A 162 23.55 -1.50 5.08
C GLU A 162 22.11 -0.97 5.20
N TRP A 163 21.25 -1.46 4.32
CA TRP A 163 19.83 -1.15 4.24
C TRP A 163 19.00 -2.42 4.30
N ARG A 164 17.71 -2.23 4.59
CA ARG A 164 16.74 -3.30 4.54
C ARG A 164 15.48 -2.83 3.83
N VAL A 165 15.00 -3.66 2.92
CA VAL A 165 13.74 -3.49 2.20
C VAL A 165 12.76 -4.53 2.70
N GLU A 166 11.63 -4.08 3.23
CA GLU A 166 10.67 -4.93 3.93
C GLU A 166 9.25 -4.65 3.44
N GLY A 167 8.47 -5.71 3.26
CA GLY A 167 7.13 -5.64 2.70
C GLY A 167 6.12 -6.51 3.45
N LYS A 168 4.87 -6.07 3.47
CA LYS A 168 3.73 -6.84 3.98
C LYS A 168 2.44 -6.50 3.28
N VAL A 169 1.50 -7.43 3.32
CA VAL A 169 0.20 -7.36 2.63
C VAL A 169 -0.90 -7.93 3.52
N TRP A 170 -2.11 -7.35 3.49
CA TRP A 170 -3.25 -7.83 4.28
C TRP A 170 -4.60 -7.32 3.77
N THR A 171 -5.68 -8.03 4.10
CA THR A 171 -7.06 -7.57 3.85
C THR A 171 -7.64 -6.95 5.11
N ASP A 172 -7.59 -7.68 6.23
CA ASP A 172 -8.25 -7.28 7.48
C ASP A 172 -7.27 -6.63 8.47
N LYS A 173 -6.58 -7.46 9.27
CA LYS A 173 -5.66 -7.01 10.31
C LYS A 173 -4.24 -6.93 9.77
N GLU A 174 -3.60 -5.79 10.00
CA GLU A 174 -2.20 -5.57 9.65
C GLU A 174 -1.29 -6.56 10.42
N PRO A 175 -0.41 -7.32 9.73
CA PRO A 175 0.59 -8.15 10.36
C PRO A 175 1.59 -7.30 11.15
N SER A 176 1.93 -7.75 12.36
CA SER A 176 2.98 -7.14 13.18
C SER A 176 4.38 -7.36 12.57
N ALA A 177 4.61 -8.54 11.98
CA ALA A 177 5.84 -8.87 11.29
C ALA A 177 5.83 -8.42 9.83
N TRP A 178 6.99 -8.05 9.32
CA TRP A 178 7.24 -7.96 7.88
C TRP A 178 7.19 -9.36 7.28
N MET A 179 6.50 -9.52 6.15
CA MET A 179 6.27 -10.83 5.53
C MET A 179 7.41 -11.21 4.58
N VAL A 180 8.02 -10.22 3.94
CA VAL A 180 9.14 -10.39 3.01
C VAL A 180 10.20 -9.34 3.31
N SER A 181 11.48 -9.73 3.26
CA SER A 181 12.61 -8.87 3.59
C SER A 181 13.82 -9.19 2.73
N VAL A 182 14.58 -8.15 2.36
CA VAL A 182 15.85 -8.26 1.65
C VAL A 182 16.86 -7.31 2.30
N ASP A 183 18.06 -7.82 2.58
CA ASP A 183 19.20 -6.99 2.96
C ASP A 183 19.86 -6.41 1.73
N GLU A 184 20.21 -5.13 1.81
CA GLU A 184 20.78 -4.36 0.72
C GLU A 184 22.09 -3.70 1.17
N LYS A 185 23.09 -3.74 0.28
CA LYS A 185 24.41 -3.12 0.49
C LYS A 185 24.72 -2.06 -0.56
N GLU A 186 23.98 -2.05 -1.66
CA GLU A 186 24.00 -0.96 -2.62
C GLU A 186 23.14 0.19 -2.08
N GLN A 187 23.71 1.38 -2.05
CA GLN A 187 22.98 2.54 -1.56
C GLN A 187 21.72 2.80 -2.42
N PRO A 188 20.52 2.87 -1.80
CA PRO A 188 19.29 3.17 -2.53
C PRO A 188 19.38 4.49 -3.29
N VAL A 189 18.80 4.57 -4.48
CA VAL A 189 18.74 5.81 -5.26
C VAL A 189 17.57 6.68 -4.80
N ALA A 190 17.69 8.00 -4.92
CA ALA A 190 16.57 8.89 -4.59
C ALA A 190 15.44 8.74 -5.63
N GLY A 191 14.21 8.56 -5.18
CA GLY A 191 13.06 8.46 -6.07
C GLY A 191 11.72 8.57 -5.36
N ARG A 192 10.66 8.78 -6.15
CA ARG A 192 9.29 8.90 -5.66
C ARG A 192 8.71 7.53 -5.29
N ALA A 193 7.62 7.53 -4.53
CA ALA A 193 6.79 6.34 -4.36
C ALA A 193 6.04 6.02 -5.66
N SER A 194 5.60 4.77 -5.82
CA SER A 194 4.88 4.33 -7.03
C SER A 194 3.79 3.30 -6.75
N ILE A 195 2.81 3.26 -7.65
CA ILE A 195 1.85 2.16 -7.78
C ILE A 195 1.96 1.58 -9.19
N TRP A 196 1.76 0.27 -9.30
CA TRP A 196 1.84 -0.46 -10.56
C TRP A 196 0.66 -1.42 -10.70
N GLY A 197 0.23 -1.66 -11.93
CA GLY A 197 -0.82 -2.62 -12.24
C GLY A 197 -0.64 -3.25 -13.62
N SER A 198 -0.90 -4.55 -13.71
CA SER A 198 -1.06 -5.25 -14.98
C SER A 198 -2.46 -5.88 -15.04
N PRO A 199 -3.41 -5.31 -15.81
CA PRO A 199 -4.81 -5.73 -15.81
C PRO A 199 -5.05 -7.01 -16.64
N TYR A 200 -4.18 -8.03 -16.51
CA TYR A 200 -4.25 -9.27 -17.30
C TYR A 200 -5.52 -10.10 -17.07
N ALA A 201 -6.32 -9.78 -16.04
CA ALA A 201 -7.68 -10.29 -15.86
C ALA A 201 -8.74 -9.61 -16.76
N THR A 202 -8.38 -8.63 -17.58
CA THR A 202 -9.28 -7.78 -18.39
C THR A 202 -10.30 -7.01 -17.56
N THR A 203 -9.98 -6.75 -16.30
CA THR A 203 -10.80 -6.03 -15.33
C THR A 203 -9.98 -4.88 -14.73
N PRO A 204 -10.62 -3.78 -14.31
CA PRO A 204 -9.90 -2.64 -13.75
C PRO A 204 -9.16 -2.98 -12.45
N ILE A 205 -8.09 -2.24 -12.19
CA ILE A 205 -7.37 -2.22 -10.91
C ILE A 205 -7.57 -0.84 -10.29
N ARG A 206 -7.96 -0.79 -9.01
CA ARG A 206 -8.25 0.45 -8.28
C ARG A 206 -7.23 0.66 -7.17
N PHE A 207 -6.82 1.90 -6.96
CA PHE A 207 -5.83 2.31 -5.97
C PHE A 207 -6.41 3.43 -5.11
N ASP A 208 -6.15 3.36 -3.81
CA ASP A 208 -6.72 4.30 -2.84
C ASP A 208 -5.89 4.35 -1.54
N ASP A 209 -6.19 5.32 -0.67
CA ASP A 209 -5.53 5.57 0.62
C ASP A 209 -3.99 5.62 0.50
N LEU A 210 -3.46 6.36 -0.49
CA LEU A 210 -2.02 6.46 -0.70
C LEU A 210 -1.38 7.30 0.41
N LEU A 211 -0.34 6.75 1.04
CA LEU A 211 0.37 7.38 2.15
C LEU A 211 1.86 7.15 2.01
N VAL A 212 2.64 8.21 2.18
CA VAL A 212 4.10 8.14 2.35
C VAL A 212 4.47 8.74 3.71
N ILE A 213 5.23 7.99 4.48
CA ILE A 213 5.69 8.37 5.81
C ILE A 213 7.22 8.46 5.81
N SER A 214 7.76 9.51 6.43
CA SER A 214 9.16 9.56 6.84
C SER A 214 9.36 8.68 8.06
N ALA A 215 10.17 7.63 7.91
CA ALA A 215 10.68 6.78 8.98
C ALA A 215 12.12 7.16 9.42
N LYS A 216 12.63 8.32 8.97
CA LYS A 216 13.83 8.92 9.56
C LYS A 216 13.56 9.21 11.04
N GLU A 217 14.36 8.65 11.93
CA GLU A 217 14.30 9.02 13.35
C GLU A 217 14.51 10.54 13.47
N LYS A 218 13.80 11.15 14.43
CA LYS A 218 14.10 12.55 14.78
C LYS A 218 15.56 12.60 15.26
N PRO A 219 16.37 13.56 14.77
CA PRO A 219 17.70 13.78 15.33
C PRO A 219 17.63 14.13 16.82
#